data_AF-A0A2V3HLV6-F1
#
_entry.id   AF-A0A2V3HLV6-F1
#
_cell.length_a   1.000
_cell.length_b   1.000
_cell.length_c   1.000
_cell.angle_alpha   90.00
_cell.angle_beta   90.00
_cell.angle_gamma   90.00
#
_symmetry.space_group_name_H-M   'P 1'
#
loop_
_entity.id
_entity.type
_entity.pdbx_description
1 polymer ?
#
loop_
_entity_poly.entity_id
_entity_poly.type
_entity_poly.pdbx_seq_one_letter_code
_entity_poly.pdbx_strand_id
1 'polypeptide(L)'
;MADAERIASKQKQISISEFFEKNKHFLGFDTLQRAVITAVKEAVDNSLDACEESRILPDIRIEINRLSGDRLELIAQDNGPGIPRDAIENVFGRFLLGSRFHAIRQTRGTGVLMYSQLTTGSKTRVTSKIASDSSAVHVDLGLDTRKNRATKSNERRDLWLDENGHEIEHGLMIRTVMRAKYQRGRQSVHQYLRMTSIVNPHATIHLTVRGLDGEIIDDGHWIRTTEKLPRVVEEIKPHPHGILLGQLQRMLKETDERNMTSFLRHGFSGVSLRAAKEILAAAELDEGRIPARVKAEDAQKMVEAFQRVKLLAPPTDCLSPIEEM
;
A
#
# COMPACT_ATOMS: atom_id res chain seq x y z
N MET A 1 18.00 3.73 42.19
CA MET A 1 18.57 3.52 40.84
C MET A 1 18.36 2.10 40.32
N ALA A 2 18.58 1.05 41.14
CA ALA A 2 18.38 -0.35 40.73
C ALA A 2 16.96 -0.72 40.24
N ASP A 3 15.91 -0.09 40.77
CA ASP A 3 14.53 -0.37 40.33
C ASP A 3 14.18 0.26 38.98
N ALA A 4 14.75 1.41 38.65
CA ALA A 4 14.56 2.05 37.34
C ALA A 4 15.27 1.27 36.23
N GLU A 5 16.44 0.71 36.49
CA GLU A 5 17.16 -0.19 35.56
C GLU A 5 16.46 -1.55 35.40
N ARG A 6 15.85 -2.09 36.46
CA ARG A 6 14.97 -3.28 36.40
C ARG A 6 13.67 -3.03 35.64
N ILE A 7 13.10 -1.83 35.73
CA ILE A 7 11.90 -1.45 34.98
C ILE A 7 12.25 -1.18 33.50
N ALA A 8 13.38 -0.50 33.23
CA ALA A 8 13.87 -0.26 31.88
C ALA A 8 14.25 -1.56 31.15
N SER A 9 14.88 -2.53 31.84
CA SER A 9 15.18 -3.85 31.27
C SER A 9 13.95 -4.72 31.00
N LYS A 10 12.79 -4.37 31.56
CA LYS A 10 11.49 -4.99 31.23
C LYS A 10 10.77 -4.32 30.06
N GLN A 11 11.24 -3.17 29.57
CA GLN A 11 10.72 -2.55 28.36
C GLN A 11 11.25 -3.29 27.14
N LYS A 12 10.53 -4.33 26.71
CA LYS A 12 10.79 -4.97 25.41
C LYS A 12 10.11 -4.15 24.32
N GLN A 13 10.88 -3.76 23.29
CA GLN A 13 10.28 -3.31 22.04
C GLN A 13 9.35 -4.42 21.53
N ILE A 14 8.07 -4.07 21.35
CA ILE A 14 7.07 -5.01 20.82
C ILE A 14 7.50 -5.37 19.40
N SER A 15 7.68 -6.66 19.14
CA SER A 15 7.97 -7.12 17.78
C SER A 15 6.77 -6.88 16.87
N ILE A 16 6.99 -6.73 15.57
CA ILE A 16 5.89 -6.48 14.63
C ILE A 16 4.91 -7.65 14.59
N SER A 17 5.39 -8.89 14.78
CA SER A 17 4.53 -10.05 14.98
C SER A 17 3.57 -9.87 16.15
N GLU A 18 4.09 -9.44 17.30
CA GLU A 18 3.29 -9.28 18.51
C GLU A 18 2.30 -8.12 18.37
N PHE A 19 2.70 -7.05 17.69
CA PHE A 19 1.77 -5.98 17.31
C PHE A 19 0.68 -6.50 16.39
N PHE A 20 1.02 -7.26 15.34
CA PHE A 20 0.05 -7.82 14.40
C PHE A 20 -0.91 -8.80 15.10
N GLU A 21 -0.39 -9.67 15.96
CA GLU A 21 -1.22 -10.64 16.68
C GLU A 21 -2.23 -10.00 17.60
N LYS A 22 -1.84 -8.93 18.30
CA LYS A 22 -2.74 -8.16 19.18
C LYS A 22 -3.71 -7.28 18.38
N ASN A 23 -3.35 -6.87 17.16
CA ASN A 23 -4.08 -5.90 16.34
C ASN A 23 -4.67 -6.48 15.04
N LYS A 24 -4.86 -7.80 14.92
CA LYS A 24 -5.41 -8.45 13.70
C LYS A 24 -6.72 -7.82 13.21
N HIS A 25 -7.53 -7.35 14.14
CA HIS A 25 -8.82 -6.71 13.87
C HIS A 25 -8.68 -5.35 13.18
N PHE A 26 -7.66 -4.55 13.53
CA PHE A 26 -7.38 -3.28 12.86
C PHE A 26 -6.92 -3.46 11.40
N LEU A 27 -6.36 -4.64 11.10
CA LEU A 27 -5.80 -4.94 9.78
C LEU A 27 -6.77 -5.74 8.89
N GLY A 28 -8.01 -5.94 9.33
CA GLY A 28 -9.03 -6.64 8.55
C GLY A 28 -8.89 -8.17 8.51
N PHE A 29 -8.11 -8.75 9.44
CA PHE A 29 -7.87 -10.19 9.57
C PHE A 29 -8.51 -10.78 10.84
N ASP A 30 -9.64 -10.21 11.27
CA ASP A 30 -10.41 -10.62 12.45
C ASP A 30 -11.08 -11.99 12.29
N THR A 31 -11.66 -12.26 11.11
CA THR A 31 -12.40 -13.48 10.80
C THR A 31 -11.84 -14.16 9.56
N LEU A 32 -12.04 -15.48 9.45
CA LEU A 32 -11.56 -16.28 8.31
C LEU A 32 -12.17 -15.83 6.96
N GLN A 33 -13.37 -15.27 6.98
CA GLN A 33 -14.04 -14.75 5.78
C GLN A 33 -13.49 -13.38 5.40
N ARG A 34 -13.32 -12.48 6.36
CA ARG A 34 -12.74 -11.15 6.10
C ARG A 34 -11.28 -11.24 5.67
N ALA A 35 -10.52 -12.20 6.20
CA ALA A 35 -9.12 -12.42 5.83
C ALA A 35 -8.92 -12.60 4.32
N VAL A 36 -9.71 -13.46 3.66
CA VAL A 36 -9.59 -13.66 2.20
C VAL A 36 -10.05 -12.44 1.41
N ILE A 37 -11.11 -11.76 1.85
CA ILE A 37 -11.58 -10.54 1.20
C ILE A 37 -10.54 -9.42 1.28
N THR A 38 -9.94 -9.23 2.46
CA THR A 38 -8.85 -8.27 2.67
C THR A 38 -7.66 -8.62 1.78
N ALA A 39 -7.26 -9.89 1.71
CA ALA A 39 -6.14 -10.28 0.85
C ALA A 39 -6.41 -10.04 -0.65
N VAL A 40 -7.62 -10.35 -1.13
CA VAL A 40 -8.01 -10.09 -2.52
C VAL A 40 -8.10 -8.59 -2.79
N LYS A 41 -8.66 -7.80 -1.87
CA LYS A 41 -8.68 -6.33 -1.96
C LYS A 41 -7.30 -5.75 -2.17
N GLU A 42 -6.37 -6.13 -1.30
CA GLU A 42 -4.99 -5.64 -1.34
C GLU A 42 -4.28 -6.06 -2.63
N ALA A 43 -4.51 -7.29 -3.11
CA ALA A 43 -3.93 -7.76 -4.37
C ALA A 43 -4.50 -7.01 -5.58
N VAL A 44 -5.83 -6.83 -5.65
CA VAL A 44 -6.50 -6.15 -6.77
C VAL A 44 -6.17 -4.66 -6.80
N ASP A 45 -6.21 -3.97 -5.65
CA ASP A 45 -5.89 -2.55 -5.56
C ASP A 45 -4.44 -2.29 -6.01
N ASN A 46 -3.49 -3.14 -5.59
CA ASN A 46 -2.09 -3.06 -6.03
C ASN A 46 -1.92 -3.31 -7.52
N SER A 47 -2.66 -4.27 -8.06
CA SER A 47 -2.61 -4.62 -9.48
C SER A 47 -3.14 -3.46 -10.33
N LEU A 48 -4.26 -2.86 -9.92
CA LEU A 48 -4.85 -1.68 -10.57
C LEU A 48 -3.89 -0.49 -10.52
N ASP A 49 -3.37 -0.15 -9.33
CA ASP A 49 -2.43 0.95 -9.15
C ASP A 49 -1.19 0.78 -10.08
N ALA A 50 -0.60 -0.43 -10.12
CA ALA A 50 0.59 -0.71 -10.91
C ALA A 50 0.33 -0.64 -12.44
N CYS A 51 -0.83 -1.13 -12.89
CA CYS A 51 -1.22 -1.07 -14.29
C CYS A 51 -1.52 0.37 -14.71
N GLU A 52 -2.26 1.13 -13.91
CA GLU A 52 -2.63 2.52 -14.20
C GLU A 52 -1.42 3.45 -14.25
N GLU A 53 -0.47 3.30 -13.31
CA GLU A 53 0.78 4.06 -13.28
C GLU A 53 1.64 3.79 -14.52
N SER A 54 1.62 2.55 -15.01
CA SER A 54 2.35 2.14 -16.22
C SER A 54 1.55 2.33 -17.52
N ARG A 55 0.32 2.88 -17.43
CA ARG A 55 -0.60 3.05 -18.55
C ARG A 55 -0.92 1.74 -19.30
N ILE A 56 -0.96 0.63 -18.58
CA ILE A 56 -1.35 -0.69 -19.08
C ILE A 56 -2.81 -0.93 -18.73
N LEU A 57 -3.57 -1.50 -19.67
CA LEU A 57 -4.95 -1.90 -19.47
C LEU A 57 -5.03 -3.12 -18.53
N PRO A 58 -5.58 -3.00 -17.31
CA PRO A 58 -5.46 -4.05 -16.29
C PRO A 58 -6.20 -5.33 -16.71
N ASP A 59 -5.53 -6.47 -16.61
CA ASP A 59 -6.07 -7.82 -16.69
C ASP A 59 -5.61 -8.56 -15.43
N ILE A 60 -6.56 -8.84 -14.54
CA ILE A 60 -6.31 -9.36 -13.20
C ILE A 60 -7.00 -10.70 -13.04
N ARG A 61 -6.24 -11.72 -12.65
CA ARG A 61 -6.72 -13.08 -12.39
C ARG A 61 -6.57 -13.41 -10.92
N ILE A 62 -7.68 -13.78 -10.29
CA ILE A 62 -7.74 -14.20 -8.90
C ILE A 62 -8.18 -15.66 -8.85
N GLU A 63 -7.32 -16.53 -8.33
CA GLU A 63 -7.66 -17.93 -8.05
C GLU A 63 -7.66 -18.21 -6.55
N ILE A 64 -8.67 -18.92 -6.09
CA ILE A 64 -8.80 -19.36 -4.71
C ILE A 64 -8.98 -20.88 -4.70
N ASN A 65 -7.95 -21.60 -4.28
CA ASN A 65 -7.98 -23.04 -4.15
C ASN A 65 -8.20 -23.42 -2.68
N ARG A 66 -9.31 -24.08 -2.35
CA ARG A 66 -9.55 -24.57 -0.99
C ARG A 66 -8.57 -25.69 -0.66
N LEU A 67 -7.96 -25.63 0.51
CA LEU A 67 -7.06 -26.65 1.03
C LEU A 67 -7.69 -27.33 2.26
N SER A 68 -7.09 -28.44 2.68
CA SER A 68 -7.57 -29.17 3.86
C SER A 68 -7.54 -28.31 5.14
N GLY A 69 -8.63 -28.41 5.91
CA GLY A 69 -8.85 -27.63 7.13
C GLY A 69 -9.34 -26.21 6.85
N ASP A 70 -8.97 -25.26 7.72
CA ASP A 70 -9.33 -23.85 7.58
C ASP A 70 -8.36 -23.08 6.67
N ARG A 71 -7.82 -23.71 5.61
CA ARG A 71 -6.77 -23.13 4.76
C ARG A 71 -7.24 -22.97 3.32
N LEU A 72 -6.73 -21.95 2.66
CA LEU A 72 -6.85 -21.78 1.23
C LEU A 72 -5.55 -21.23 0.66
N GLU A 73 -5.35 -21.49 -0.62
CA GLU A 73 -4.34 -20.86 -1.42
C GLU A 73 -4.98 -19.75 -2.25
N LEU A 74 -4.41 -18.55 -2.15
CA LEU A 74 -4.76 -17.41 -2.98
C LEU A 74 -3.65 -17.21 -4.01
N ILE A 75 -4.03 -17.17 -5.28
CA ILE A 75 -3.18 -16.79 -6.40
C ILE A 75 -3.77 -15.51 -6.98
N ALA A 76 -2.96 -14.46 -7.06
CA ALA A 76 -3.32 -13.23 -7.73
C ALA A 76 -2.27 -12.95 -8.80
N GLN A 77 -2.70 -12.79 -10.03
CA GLN A 77 -1.85 -12.49 -11.17
C GLN A 77 -2.37 -11.23 -11.87
N ASP A 78 -1.45 -10.36 -12.25
CA ASP A 78 -1.71 -9.18 -13.05
C ASP A 78 -0.80 -9.13 -14.29
N ASN A 79 -1.20 -8.31 -15.25
CA ASN A 79 -0.41 -7.93 -16.42
C ASN A 79 0.30 -6.59 -16.24
N GLY A 80 0.66 -6.21 -15.01
CA GLY A 80 1.37 -4.97 -14.73
C GLY A 80 2.81 -4.96 -15.26
N PRO A 81 3.61 -3.93 -14.94
CA PRO A 81 5.01 -3.81 -15.39
C PRO A 81 5.95 -4.87 -14.80
N GLY A 82 5.49 -5.62 -13.79
CA GLY A 82 6.33 -6.44 -12.94
C GLY A 82 7.19 -5.63 -11.98
N ILE A 83 7.92 -6.33 -11.11
CA ILE A 83 8.81 -5.75 -10.10
C ILE A 83 10.25 -6.22 -10.37
N PRO A 84 11.23 -5.30 -10.45
CA PRO A 84 12.64 -5.66 -10.58
C PRO A 84 13.11 -6.54 -9.43
N ARG A 85 13.90 -7.56 -9.76
CA ARG A 85 14.46 -8.53 -8.82
C ARG A 85 14.93 -7.91 -7.51
N ASP A 86 15.77 -6.88 -7.61
CA ASP A 86 16.42 -6.26 -6.45
C ASP A 86 15.43 -5.45 -5.60
N ALA A 87 14.35 -4.95 -6.21
CA ALA A 87 13.29 -4.22 -5.54
C ALA A 87 12.27 -5.11 -4.80
N ILE A 88 12.09 -6.38 -5.21
CA ILE A 88 11.07 -7.30 -4.64
C ILE A 88 11.14 -7.35 -3.09
N GLU A 89 12.33 -7.41 -2.51
CA GLU A 89 12.47 -7.47 -1.03
C GLU A 89 11.98 -6.18 -0.36
N ASN A 90 12.27 -5.03 -0.95
CA ASN A 90 11.90 -3.75 -0.37
C ASN A 90 10.41 -3.47 -0.51
N VAL A 91 9.79 -3.88 -1.63
CA VAL A 91 8.35 -3.72 -1.89
C VAL A 91 7.53 -4.55 -0.90
N PHE A 92 7.90 -5.82 -0.67
CA PHE A 92 7.15 -6.71 0.23
C PHE A 92 7.66 -6.74 1.68
N GLY A 93 8.84 -6.19 1.94
CA GLY A 93 9.58 -6.46 3.18
C GLY A 93 9.56 -5.37 4.23
N ARG A 94 8.91 -4.24 4.00
CA ARG A 94 8.83 -3.18 4.99
C ARG A 94 7.38 -2.97 5.43
N PHE A 95 7.02 -3.62 6.53
CA PHE A 95 5.74 -3.38 7.19
C PHE A 95 5.74 -1.95 7.76
N LEU A 96 4.68 -1.18 7.48
CA LEU A 96 4.49 0.22 7.90
C LEU A 96 5.51 1.23 7.34
N LEU A 97 6.14 0.98 6.18
CA LEU A 97 6.75 2.10 5.45
C LEU A 97 5.66 2.77 4.60
N GLY A 98 5.40 4.05 4.85
CA GLY A 98 4.56 4.85 3.95
C GLY A 98 5.26 4.96 2.59
N SER A 99 4.56 4.61 1.51
CA SER A 99 5.12 4.67 0.16
C SER A 99 5.01 6.04 -0.51
N ARG A 100 4.47 7.07 0.15
CA ARG A 100 4.48 8.47 -0.35
C ARG A 100 4.64 9.43 0.83
N PHE A 101 5.56 10.38 0.70
CA PHE A 101 6.23 11.11 1.79
C PHE A 101 5.33 11.95 2.72
N HIS A 102 4.02 12.02 2.53
CA HIS A 102 3.12 12.79 3.43
C HIS A 102 1.77 12.11 3.75
N ALA A 103 1.55 10.87 3.29
CA ALA A 103 0.37 10.09 3.63
C ALA A 103 0.79 8.81 4.35
N ILE A 104 0.25 8.57 5.56
CA ILE A 104 0.33 7.25 6.19
C ILE A 104 -0.61 6.34 5.40
N ARG A 105 -0.13 5.82 4.27
CA ARG A 105 -0.70 4.66 3.59
C ARG A 105 0.25 3.51 3.87
N GLN A 106 -0.25 2.51 4.57
CA GLN A 106 0.41 1.21 4.66
C GLN A 106 0.71 0.74 3.24
N THR A 107 1.94 0.27 2.97
CA THR A 107 2.23 -0.44 1.71
C THR A 107 1.27 -1.63 1.63
N ARG A 108 0.27 -1.45 0.77
CA ARG A 108 -0.78 -2.41 0.49
C ARG A 108 -0.13 -3.75 0.14
N GLY A 109 -0.52 -4.83 0.81
CA GLY A 109 0.02 -6.20 0.58
C GLY A 109 0.97 -6.77 1.65
N THR A 110 1.68 -5.96 2.45
CA THR A 110 2.55 -6.48 3.54
C THR A 110 1.77 -7.22 4.63
N GLY A 111 0.50 -6.84 4.84
CA GLY A 111 -0.40 -7.50 5.78
C GLY A 111 -0.74 -8.94 5.38
N VAL A 112 -0.86 -9.22 4.08
CA VAL A 112 -1.16 -10.56 3.56
C VAL A 112 0.02 -11.51 3.77
N LEU A 113 1.23 -11.05 3.46
CA LEU A 113 2.47 -11.81 3.68
C LEU A 113 2.61 -12.23 5.15
N MET A 114 2.41 -11.27 6.06
CA MET A 114 2.51 -11.53 7.49
C MET A 114 1.37 -12.43 8.00
N TYR A 115 0.13 -12.23 7.51
CA TYR A 115 -0.98 -13.09 7.89
C TYR A 115 -0.76 -14.54 7.47
N SER A 116 -0.31 -14.77 6.23
CA SER A 116 0.07 -16.10 5.73
C SER A 116 1.12 -16.74 6.65
N GLN A 117 2.24 -16.05 6.87
CA GLN A 117 3.34 -16.61 7.66
C GLN A 117 2.95 -16.88 9.12
N LEU A 118 2.16 -16.02 9.76
CA LEU A 118 1.73 -16.21 11.15
C LEU A 118 0.65 -17.30 11.29
N THR A 119 -0.18 -17.53 10.27
CA THR A 119 -1.28 -18.50 10.35
C THR A 119 -0.92 -19.89 9.85
N THR A 120 -0.06 -19.99 8.84
CA THR A 120 0.28 -21.26 8.19
C THR A 120 1.78 -21.56 8.20
N GLY A 121 2.63 -20.62 8.60
CA GLY A 121 4.09 -20.73 8.48
C GLY A 121 4.61 -20.71 7.04
N SER A 122 3.71 -20.57 6.04
CA SER A 122 4.06 -20.69 4.63
C SER A 122 4.64 -19.39 4.11
N LYS A 123 5.72 -19.50 3.33
CA LYS A 123 6.27 -18.40 2.54
C LYS A 123 5.36 -18.09 1.37
N THR A 124 5.35 -16.84 0.93
CA THR A 124 4.61 -16.41 -0.26
C THR A 124 5.52 -16.49 -1.46
N ARG A 125 5.08 -17.20 -2.50
CA ARG A 125 5.82 -17.30 -3.76
C ARG A 125 5.45 -16.14 -4.65
N VAL A 126 6.45 -15.41 -5.11
CA VAL A 126 6.29 -14.30 -6.06
C VAL A 126 6.98 -14.67 -7.35
N THR A 127 6.24 -14.54 -8.45
CA THR A 127 6.77 -14.62 -9.81
C THR A 127 6.62 -13.24 -10.44
N SER A 128 7.70 -12.68 -10.95
CA SER A 128 7.71 -11.33 -11.50
C SER A 128 8.52 -11.30 -12.79
N LYS A 129 7.98 -10.67 -13.84
CA LYS A 129 8.70 -10.45 -15.09
C LYS A 129 8.47 -9.02 -15.57
N ILE A 130 9.55 -8.37 -15.96
CA ILE A 130 9.53 -7.06 -16.61
C ILE A 130 9.65 -7.30 -18.12
N ALA A 131 9.00 -6.48 -18.94
CA ALA A 131 9.03 -6.61 -20.39
C ALA A 131 10.47 -6.60 -20.99
N SER A 132 11.42 -5.94 -20.33
CA SER A 132 12.83 -5.92 -20.75
C SER A 132 13.59 -7.22 -20.45
N ASP A 133 13.08 -8.05 -19.54
CA ASP A 133 13.76 -9.24 -19.05
C ASP A 133 13.34 -10.47 -19.85
N SER A 134 14.32 -11.27 -20.27
CA SER A 134 14.09 -12.51 -21.03
C SER A 134 13.52 -13.67 -20.21
N SER A 135 13.46 -13.54 -18.87
CA SER A 135 13.00 -14.59 -17.97
C SER A 135 12.31 -13.99 -16.75
N ALA A 136 11.36 -14.72 -16.19
CA ALA A 136 10.70 -14.34 -14.95
C ALA A 136 11.53 -14.76 -13.74
N VAL A 137 11.49 -13.93 -12.70
CA VAL A 137 12.10 -14.23 -11.41
C VAL A 137 11.04 -14.88 -10.53
N HIS A 138 11.32 -16.09 -10.05
CA HIS A 138 10.55 -16.75 -9.01
C HIS A 138 11.30 -16.69 -7.69
N VAL A 139 10.63 -16.25 -6.62
CA VAL A 139 11.23 -16.13 -5.29
C VAL A 139 10.21 -16.43 -4.20
N ASP A 140 10.64 -17.15 -3.16
CA ASP A 140 9.85 -17.38 -1.95
C ASP A 140 10.20 -16.31 -0.91
N LEU A 141 9.21 -15.50 -0.55
CA LEU A 141 9.31 -14.41 0.42
C LEU A 141 8.78 -14.83 1.80
N GLY A 142 9.57 -14.55 2.82
CA GLY A 142 9.14 -14.53 4.22
C GLY A 142 9.44 -13.18 4.87
N LEU A 143 8.97 -12.96 6.09
CA LEU A 143 9.20 -11.77 6.89
C LEU A 143 10.01 -12.12 8.15
N ASP A 144 11.15 -11.47 8.35
CA ASP A 144 11.83 -11.43 9.65
C ASP A 144 11.14 -10.37 10.52
N THR A 145 10.34 -10.85 11.47
CA THR A 145 9.47 -10.01 12.28
C THR A 145 10.20 -9.30 13.42
N ARG A 146 11.45 -9.70 13.70
CA ARG A 146 12.34 -8.99 14.63
C ARG A 146 13.02 -7.81 13.94
N LYS A 147 13.42 -7.98 12.68
CA LYS A 147 14.15 -6.97 11.90
C LYS A 147 13.26 -6.09 11.01
N ASN A 148 11.97 -6.40 10.91
CA ASN A 148 11.04 -5.77 9.96
C ASN A 148 11.58 -5.76 8.52
N ARG A 149 12.04 -6.92 8.06
CA ARG A 149 12.62 -7.08 6.71
C ARG A 149 12.12 -8.34 6.07
N ALA A 150 11.81 -8.29 4.77
CA ALA A 150 11.59 -9.51 4.01
C ALA A 150 12.88 -10.32 3.93
N THR A 151 12.73 -11.63 3.82
CA THR A 151 13.79 -12.59 3.55
C THR A 151 13.44 -13.32 2.27
N LYS A 152 14.39 -13.39 1.34
CA LYS A 152 14.25 -14.09 0.07
C LYS A 152 14.86 -15.49 0.18
N SER A 153 14.25 -16.46 -0.48
CA SER A 153 14.74 -17.83 -0.59
C SER A 153 14.25 -18.47 -1.89
N ASN A 154 14.88 -19.59 -2.30
CA ASN A 154 14.51 -20.35 -3.50
C ASN A 154 14.38 -19.50 -4.76
N GLU A 155 15.38 -18.66 -5.00
CA GLU A 155 15.40 -17.81 -6.19
C GLU A 155 15.76 -18.63 -7.43
N ARG A 156 14.94 -18.51 -8.47
CA ARG A 156 15.22 -19.10 -9.79
C ARG A 156 14.71 -18.19 -10.91
N ARG A 157 15.25 -18.39 -12.09
CA ARG A 157 14.85 -17.68 -13.31
C ARG A 157 14.43 -18.71 -14.36
N ASP A 158 13.18 -18.63 -14.78
CA ASP A 158 12.60 -19.53 -15.77
C ASP A 158 11.73 -18.71 -16.75
N LEU A 159 11.36 -19.33 -17.87
CA LEU A 159 10.32 -18.76 -18.73
C LEU A 159 8.98 -18.81 -17.99
N TRP A 160 8.19 -17.74 -18.10
CA TRP A 160 6.86 -17.71 -17.52
C TRP A 160 5.84 -17.95 -18.61
N LEU A 161 5.24 -19.14 -18.59
CA LEU A 161 4.25 -19.56 -19.56
C LEU A 161 2.85 -19.52 -18.93
N ASP A 162 1.84 -19.20 -19.73
CA ASP A 162 0.43 -19.33 -19.38
C ASP A 162 -0.02 -20.82 -19.43
N GLU A 163 -1.28 -21.08 -19.08
CA GLU A 163 -1.86 -22.43 -19.12
C GLU A 163 -1.88 -23.06 -20.54
N ASN A 164 -1.77 -22.24 -21.59
CA ASN A 164 -1.75 -22.64 -22.99
C ASN A 164 -0.32 -22.75 -23.56
N GLY A 165 0.71 -22.49 -22.76
CA GLY A 165 2.11 -22.51 -23.18
C GLY A 165 2.61 -21.24 -23.87
N HIS A 166 1.83 -20.16 -23.89
CA HIS A 166 2.28 -18.86 -24.38
C HIS A 166 3.13 -18.15 -23.33
N GLU A 167 4.18 -17.46 -23.78
CA GLU A 167 5.02 -16.69 -22.89
C GLU A 167 4.32 -15.42 -22.40
N ILE A 168 4.27 -15.25 -21.09
CA ILE A 168 3.83 -14.01 -20.45
C ILE A 168 5.00 -13.04 -20.53
N GLU A 169 4.81 -11.90 -21.18
CA GLU A 169 5.87 -10.91 -21.42
C GLU A 169 6.20 -10.08 -20.18
N HIS A 170 5.18 -9.71 -19.40
CA HIS A 170 5.31 -8.91 -18.19
C HIS A 170 4.17 -9.20 -17.21
N GLY A 171 4.41 -8.92 -15.93
CA GLY A 171 3.39 -9.04 -14.89
C GLY A 171 3.95 -9.44 -13.55
N LEU A 172 3.04 -9.63 -12.61
CA LEU A 172 3.33 -10.12 -11.27
C LEU A 172 2.31 -11.20 -10.90
N MET A 173 2.78 -12.29 -10.31
CA MET A 173 1.94 -13.32 -9.71
C MET A 173 2.39 -13.60 -8.28
N ILE A 174 1.43 -13.51 -7.37
CA ILE A 174 1.61 -13.78 -5.94
C ILE A 174 0.80 -15.02 -5.60
N ARG A 175 1.45 -16.00 -5.00
CA ARG A 175 0.83 -17.25 -4.50
C ARG A 175 1.10 -17.40 -3.02
N THR A 176 0.05 -17.44 -2.23
CA THR A 176 0.14 -17.45 -0.76
C THR A 176 -0.87 -18.41 -0.15
N VAL A 177 -0.49 -19.05 0.97
CA VAL A 177 -1.35 -20.02 1.67
C VAL A 177 -1.70 -19.45 3.04
N MET A 178 -2.98 -19.17 3.25
CA MET A 178 -3.45 -18.52 4.47
C MET A 178 -4.59 -19.29 5.12
N ARG A 179 -4.76 -19.08 6.44
CA ARG A 179 -5.92 -19.60 7.15
C ARG A 179 -7.15 -18.72 6.84
N ALA A 180 -8.02 -19.15 5.94
CA ALA A 180 -9.21 -18.40 5.55
C ALA A 180 -10.32 -19.32 5.01
N LYS A 181 -11.55 -18.80 4.92
CA LYS A 181 -12.72 -19.53 4.42
C LYS A 181 -13.42 -18.74 3.33
N TYR A 182 -13.47 -19.31 2.13
CA TYR A 182 -14.30 -18.79 1.05
C TYR A 182 -15.77 -19.10 1.30
N GLN A 183 -16.65 -18.10 1.20
CA GLN A 183 -18.10 -18.28 1.25
C GLN A 183 -18.78 -17.41 0.20
N ARG A 184 -19.90 -17.92 -0.35
CA ARG A 184 -20.75 -17.18 -1.28
C ARG A 184 -21.74 -16.31 -0.48
N GLY A 185 -22.12 -15.16 -1.04
CA GLY A 185 -23.08 -14.25 -0.42
C GLY A 185 -22.77 -12.77 -0.67
N ARG A 186 -23.50 -11.89 0.04
CA ARG A 186 -23.39 -10.42 -0.13
C ARG A 186 -22.03 -9.85 0.28
N GLN A 187 -21.35 -10.49 1.22
CA GLN A 187 -20.00 -10.11 1.67
C GLN A 187 -18.97 -11.12 1.17
N SER A 188 -19.12 -11.61 -0.06
CA SER A 188 -18.16 -12.55 -0.67
C SER A 188 -17.10 -11.83 -1.48
N VAL A 189 -16.01 -12.54 -1.78
CA VAL A 189 -14.99 -12.09 -2.73
C VAL A 189 -15.61 -11.84 -4.10
N HIS A 190 -16.48 -12.73 -4.58
CA HIS A 190 -17.21 -12.57 -5.85
C HIS A 190 -17.93 -11.22 -5.90
N GLN A 191 -18.71 -10.88 -4.86
CA GLN A 191 -19.44 -9.62 -4.83
C GLN A 191 -18.50 -8.41 -4.78
N TYR A 192 -17.38 -8.51 -4.05
CA TYR A 192 -16.37 -7.45 -4.05
C TYR A 192 -15.80 -7.22 -5.46
N LEU A 193 -15.33 -8.28 -6.13
CA LEU A 193 -14.76 -8.17 -7.48
C LEU A 193 -15.77 -7.62 -8.49
N ARG A 194 -17.04 -8.03 -8.40
CA ARG A 194 -18.13 -7.47 -9.19
C ARG A 194 -18.32 -5.97 -8.97
N MET A 195 -18.25 -5.50 -7.71
CA MET A 195 -18.36 -4.06 -7.42
C MET A 195 -17.12 -3.31 -7.93
N THR A 196 -15.95 -3.90 -7.78
CA THR A 196 -14.69 -3.33 -8.28
C THR A 196 -14.69 -3.19 -9.80
N SER A 197 -15.23 -4.16 -10.55
CA SER A 197 -15.33 -4.08 -12.01
C SER A 197 -16.32 -3.01 -12.49
N ILE A 198 -17.35 -2.70 -11.69
CA ILE A 198 -18.29 -1.61 -12.00
C ILE A 198 -17.61 -0.24 -11.80
N VAL A 199 -16.79 -0.11 -10.76
CA VAL A 199 -16.07 1.13 -10.44
C VAL A 199 -14.87 1.36 -11.37
N ASN A 200 -14.26 0.28 -11.88
CA ASN A 200 -13.09 0.31 -12.76
C ASN A 200 -13.45 -0.31 -14.11
N PRO A 201 -14.22 0.41 -14.97
CA PRO A 201 -14.73 -0.13 -16.23
C PRO A 201 -13.62 -0.47 -17.22
N HIS A 202 -12.41 0.06 -17.04
CA HIS A 202 -11.22 -0.22 -17.84
C HIS A 202 -10.52 -1.54 -17.50
N ALA A 203 -10.84 -2.17 -16.37
CA ALA A 203 -10.18 -3.38 -15.89
C ALA A 203 -10.94 -4.64 -16.29
N THR A 204 -10.22 -5.68 -16.70
CA THR A 204 -10.76 -7.04 -16.84
C THR A 204 -10.37 -7.85 -15.61
N ILE A 205 -11.36 -8.50 -14.99
CA ILE A 205 -11.16 -9.27 -13.75
C ILE A 205 -11.71 -10.68 -13.93
N HIS A 206 -10.88 -11.67 -13.64
CA HIS A 206 -11.24 -13.09 -13.62
C HIS A 206 -11.19 -13.62 -12.19
N LEU A 207 -12.19 -14.40 -11.81
CA LEU A 207 -12.25 -15.14 -10.56
C LEU A 207 -12.45 -16.63 -10.86
N THR A 208 -11.59 -17.47 -10.28
CA THR A 208 -11.76 -18.92 -10.27
C THR A 208 -11.66 -19.43 -8.85
N VAL A 209 -12.67 -20.13 -8.36
CA VAL A 209 -12.66 -20.73 -7.02
C VAL A 209 -12.77 -22.23 -7.15
N ARG A 210 -11.74 -22.94 -6.70
CA ARG A 210 -11.69 -24.40 -6.70
C ARG A 210 -11.95 -24.96 -5.30
N GLY A 211 -12.75 -26.02 -5.25
CA GLY A 211 -13.04 -26.79 -4.04
C GLY A 211 -11.88 -27.69 -3.62
N LEU A 212 -12.16 -28.63 -2.72
CA LEU A 212 -11.14 -29.57 -2.22
C LEU A 212 -10.78 -30.64 -3.26
N ASP A 213 -11.73 -30.99 -4.12
CA ASP A 213 -11.58 -32.04 -5.13
C ASP A 213 -11.17 -31.45 -6.49
N GLY A 214 -10.85 -30.14 -6.52
CA GLY A 214 -10.46 -29.39 -7.71
C GLY A 214 -11.64 -28.90 -8.56
N GLU A 215 -12.88 -29.16 -8.12
CA GLU A 215 -14.10 -28.71 -8.79
C GLU A 215 -14.25 -27.19 -8.70
N ILE A 216 -14.70 -26.55 -9.79
CA ILE A 216 -14.98 -25.11 -9.77
C ILE A 216 -16.30 -24.89 -9.02
N ILE A 217 -16.23 -24.26 -7.84
CA ILE A 217 -17.38 -23.99 -6.97
C ILE A 217 -17.95 -22.58 -7.16
N ASP A 218 -17.16 -21.68 -7.74
CA ASP A 218 -17.56 -20.32 -8.09
C ASP A 218 -16.60 -19.78 -9.16
N ASP A 219 -17.13 -19.03 -10.11
CA ASP A 219 -16.37 -18.36 -11.15
C ASP A 219 -16.95 -16.97 -11.40
N GLY A 220 -16.14 -16.09 -11.98
CA GLY A 220 -16.56 -14.76 -12.36
C GLY A 220 -15.68 -14.22 -13.48
N HIS A 221 -16.31 -13.61 -14.47
CA HIS A 221 -15.61 -12.99 -15.57
C HIS A 221 -16.25 -11.64 -15.87
N TRP A 222 -15.50 -10.58 -15.57
CA TRP A 222 -15.92 -9.20 -15.81
C TRP A 222 -14.96 -8.57 -16.81
N ILE A 223 -15.40 -8.47 -18.06
CA ILE A 223 -14.64 -7.88 -19.15
C ILE A 223 -14.71 -6.37 -19.03
N ARG A 224 -13.59 -5.70 -19.33
CA ARG A 224 -13.55 -4.23 -19.44
C ARG A 224 -14.59 -3.74 -20.45
N THR A 225 -15.19 -2.59 -20.16
CA THR A 225 -16.17 -1.91 -21.03
C THR A 225 -15.60 -0.67 -21.72
N THR A 226 -14.46 -0.17 -21.24
CA THR A 226 -13.72 0.94 -21.85
C THR A 226 -12.23 0.60 -21.96
N GLU A 227 -11.57 1.18 -22.95
CA GLU A 227 -10.10 1.16 -23.09
C GLU A 227 -9.47 2.47 -22.60
N LYS A 228 -10.29 3.43 -22.18
CA LYS A 228 -9.82 4.70 -21.65
C LYS A 228 -9.39 4.53 -20.19
N LEU A 229 -8.10 4.71 -19.94
CA LEU A 229 -7.56 4.73 -18.58
C LEU A 229 -7.92 6.04 -17.85
N PRO A 230 -8.04 6.01 -16.51
CA PRO A 230 -8.23 7.23 -15.71
C PRO A 230 -7.13 8.25 -15.98
N ARG A 231 -7.39 9.52 -15.68
CA ARG A 231 -6.34 10.56 -15.75
C ARG A 231 -5.27 10.27 -14.70
N VAL A 232 -4.02 10.55 -15.04
CA VAL A 232 -2.93 10.47 -14.06
C VAL A 232 -3.18 11.57 -13.03
N VAL A 233 -3.27 11.19 -11.76
CA VAL A 233 -3.35 12.14 -10.65
C VAL A 233 -1.95 12.61 -10.28
N GLU A 234 -1.78 13.91 -10.13
CA GLU A 234 -0.51 14.47 -9.67
C GLU A 234 -0.45 14.47 -8.14
N GLU A 235 0.72 14.12 -7.58
CA GLU A 235 0.93 14.20 -6.14
C GLU A 235 0.95 15.67 -5.71
N ILE A 236 0.10 16.01 -4.74
CA ILE A 236 0.05 17.36 -4.18
C ILE A 236 0.72 17.40 -2.82
N LYS A 237 1.33 18.54 -2.53
CA LYS A 237 1.86 18.85 -1.20
C LYS A 237 0.74 18.92 -0.17
N PRO A 238 1.02 18.62 1.11
CA PRO A 238 0.03 18.76 2.16
C PRO A 238 -0.53 20.19 2.22
N HIS A 239 -1.82 20.31 2.52
CA HIS A 239 -2.45 21.61 2.77
C HIS A 239 -2.32 21.99 4.26
N PRO A 240 -1.97 23.23 4.62
CA PRO A 240 -1.68 23.60 6.01
C PRO A 240 -2.84 23.38 7.00
N HIS A 241 -4.10 23.51 6.57
CA HIS A 241 -5.26 23.27 7.44
C HIS A 241 -5.36 21.83 7.98
N GLY A 242 -4.79 20.85 7.27
CA GLY A 242 -4.83 19.45 7.66
C GLY A 242 -3.64 19.00 8.51
N ILE A 243 -2.72 19.91 8.83
CA ILE A 243 -1.42 19.57 9.41
C ILE A 243 -1.45 19.61 10.92
N LEU A 244 -1.06 18.49 11.53
CA LEU A 244 -0.90 18.36 12.98
C LEU A 244 0.52 18.73 13.41
N LEU A 245 0.68 19.12 14.68
CA LEU A 245 1.96 19.53 15.26
C LEU A 245 3.08 18.52 15.02
N GLY A 246 2.83 17.23 15.24
CA GLY A 246 3.83 16.18 15.04
C GLY A 246 4.29 16.06 13.57
N GLN A 247 3.37 16.25 12.62
CA GLN A 247 3.71 16.25 11.19
C GLN A 247 4.52 17.48 10.82
N LEU A 248 4.12 18.67 11.29
CA LEU A 248 4.87 19.90 11.08
C LEU A 248 6.29 19.81 11.65
N GLN A 249 6.45 19.29 12.86
CA GLN A 249 7.77 19.10 13.48
C GLN A 249 8.67 18.15 12.70
N ARG A 250 8.10 17.11 12.09
CA ARG A 250 8.85 16.21 11.20
C ARG A 250 9.28 16.93 9.93
N MET A 251 8.34 17.62 9.26
CA MET A 251 8.62 18.40 8.05
C MET A 251 9.69 19.48 8.28
N LEU A 252 9.65 20.17 9.43
CA LEU A 252 10.65 21.17 9.82
C LEU A 252 12.06 20.58 9.98
N LYS A 253 12.19 19.31 10.36
CA LYS A 253 13.47 18.62 10.53
C LYS A 253 14.01 18.01 9.24
N GLU A 254 13.11 17.55 8.37
CA GLU A 254 13.44 16.86 7.12
C GLU A 254 13.62 17.80 5.92
N THR A 255 13.20 19.07 6.04
CA THR A 255 13.30 20.04 4.95
C THR A 255 14.73 20.49 4.67
N ASP A 256 15.07 20.62 3.39
CA ASP A 256 16.34 21.19 2.91
C ASP A 256 16.30 22.73 2.82
N GLU A 257 15.14 23.33 3.04
CA GLU A 257 14.93 24.79 2.95
C GLU A 257 15.68 25.55 4.06
N ARG A 258 16.31 26.67 3.67
CA ARG A 258 17.15 27.47 4.58
C ARG A 258 16.39 28.55 5.35
N ASN A 259 15.17 28.88 4.92
CA ASN A 259 14.35 29.94 5.50
C ASN A 259 12.88 29.51 5.60
N MET A 260 12.15 30.10 6.55
CA MET A 260 10.76 29.75 6.83
C MET A 260 9.81 30.09 5.69
N THR A 261 10.05 31.21 5.00
CA THR A 261 9.19 31.64 3.89
C THR A 261 9.22 30.63 2.73
N SER A 262 10.40 30.10 2.39
CA SER A 262 10.58 29.08 1.34
C SER A 262 10.04 27.74 1.81
N PHE A 263 10.26 27.37 3.08
CA PHE A 263 9.63 26.18 3.67
C PHE A 263 8.11 26.21 3.53
N LEU A 264 7.46 27.32 3.87
CA LEU A 264 6.00 27.43 3.77
C LEU A 264 5.51 27.40 2.32
N ARG A 265 6.23 28.03 1.40
CA ARG A 265 5.88 28.07 -0.03
C ARG A 265 6.12 26.74 -0.75
N HIS A 266 7.23 26.05 -0.43
CA HIS A 266 7.64 24.84 -1.11
C HIS A 266 7.22 23.57 -0.37
N GLY A 267 6.88 23.63 0.92
CA GLY A 267 6.44 22.49 1.71
C GLY A 267 4.94 22.24 1.67
N PHE A 268 4.13 23.25 1.32
CA PHE A 268 2.68 23.17 1.40
C PHE A 268 1.99 23.60 0.10
N SER A 269 0.81 23.03 -0.15
CA SER A 269 -0.07 23.44 -1.24
C SER A 269 -0.93 24.63 -0.81
N GLY A 270 -1.23 25.53 -1.74
CA GLY A 270 -2.11 26.68 -1.51
C GLY A 270 -1.49 27.85 -0.73
N VAL A 271 -0.17 27.84 -0.49
CA VAL A 271 0.54 28.91 0.25
C VAL A 271 1.22 29.88 -0.70
N SER A 272 0.66 31.09 -0.83
CA SER A 272 1.29 32.20 -1.53
C SER A 272 2.37 32.87 -0.68
N LEU A 273 3.25 33.67 -1.30
CA LEU A 273 4.27 34.43 -0.56
C LEU A 273 3.64 35.36 0.49
N ARG A 274 2.49 35.98 0.15
CA ARG A 274 1.73 36.82 1.07
C ARG A 274 1.20 36.00 2.25
N ALA A 275 0.58 34.86 1.98
CA ALA A 275 0.06 33.99 3.03
C ALA A 275 1.17 33.45 3.94
N ALA A 276 2.34 33.10 3.39
CA ALA A 276 3.50 32.68 4.18
C ALA A 276 3.93 33.78 5.17
N LYS A 277 4.02 35.04 4.72
CA LYS A 277 4.35 36.17 5.60
C LYS A 277 3.27 36.43 6.65
N GLU A 278 1.99 36.34 6.28
CA GLU A 278 0.87 36.47 7.21
C GLU A 278 0.89 35.37 8.30
N ILE A 279 1.19 34.12 7.91
CA ILE A 279 1.37 33.00 8.86
C ILE A 279 2.51 33.27 9.82
N LEU A 280 3.67 33.70 9.31
CA LEU A 280 4.86 33.94 10.14
C LEU A 280 4.67 35.13 11.08
N ALA A 281 3.99 36.19 10.62
CA ALA A 281 3.62 37.32 11.47
C ALA A 281 2.64 36.88 12.58
N ALA A 282 1.63 36.08 12.25
CA ALA A 282 0.67 35.56 13.23
C ALA A 282 1.31 34.57 14.23
N ALA A 283 2.36 33.87 13.83
CA ALA A 283 3.12 32.95 14.68
C ALA A 283 4.28 33.62 15.43
N GLU A 284 4.51 34.93 15.23
CA GLU A 284 5.64 35.69 15.80
C GLU A 284 7.02 35.09 15.43
N LEU A 285 7.17 34.64 14.18
CA LEU A 285 8.38 34.02 13.66
C LEU A 285 9.05 34.86 12.58
N ASP A 286 10.38 34.92 12.64
CA ASP A 286 11.20 35.57 11.62
C ASP A 286 11.19 34.76 10.31
N GLU A 287 11.00 35.46 9.18
CA GLU A 287 11.07 34.93 7.82
C GLU A 287 12.38 34.20 7.51
N GLY A 288 13.50 34.71 8.03
CA GLY A 288 14.84 34.16 7.84
C GLY A 288 15.20 33.02 8.79
N ARG A 289 14.30 32.63 9.70
CA ARG A 289 14.59 31.57 10.67
C ARG A 289 14.79 30.24 9.95
N ILE A 290 15.74 29.44 10.45
CA ILE A 290 16.03 28.12 9.90
C ILE A 290 14.93 27.15 10.36
N PRO A 291 14.22 26.45 9.46
CA PRO A 291 13.13 25.52 9.80
C PRO A 291 13.51 24.48 10.86
N ALA A 292 14.70 23.86 10.73
CA ALA A 292 15.17 22.83 11.66
C ALA A 292 15.41 23.32 13.10
N ARG A 293 15.45 24.65 13.33
CA ARG A 293 15.66 25.29 14.64
C ARG A 293 14.36 25.83 15.27
N VAL A 294 13.22 25.57 14.66
CA VAL A 294 11.91 25.93 15.22
C VAL A 294 11.60 25.03 16.41
N LYS A 295 11.26 25.64 17.55
CA LYS A 295 10.93 24.90 18.78
C LYS A 295 9.49 24.35 18.72
N ALA A 296 9.17 23.41 19.60
CA ALA A 296 7.83 22.83 19.65
C ALA A 296 6.73 23.87 19.92
N GLU A 297 7.00 24.82 20.81
CA GLU A 297 6.08 25.94 21.13
C GLU A 297 5.83 26.83 19.92
N ASP A 298 6.89 27.17 19.19
CA ASP A 298 6.81 27.96 17.95
C ASP A 298 6.02 27.21 16.86
N ALA A 299 6.24 25.90 16.73
CA ALA A 299 5.51 25.07 15.79
C ALA A 299 4.01 24.97 16.16
N GLN A 300 3.66 25.01 17.44
CA GLN A 300 2.27 25.04 17.88
C GLN A 300 1.58 26.35 17.48
N LYS A 301 2.25 27.48 17.70
CA LYS A 301 1.77 28.80 17.21
C LYS A 301 1.54 28.80 15.70
N MET A 302 2.42 28.15 14.93
CA MET A 302 2.24 28.00 13.48
C MET A 302 1.00 27.19 13.10
N VAL A 303 0.73 26.07 13.78
CA VAL A 303 -0.48 25.26 13.52
C VAL A 303 -1.74 26.06 13.81
N GLU A 304 -1.73 26.86 14.87
CA GLU A 304 -2.84 27.79 15.17
C GLU A 304 -2.96 28.89 14.10
N ALA A 305 -1.84 29.42 13.61
CA ALA A 305 -1.82 30.40 12.54
C ALA A 305 -2.35 29.84 11.21
N PHE A 306 -2.08 28.57 10.89
CA PHE A 306 -2.62 27.91 9.70
C PHE A 306 -4.15 27.93 9.67
N GLN A 307 -4.82 27.81 10.81
CA GLN A 307 -6.29 27.82 10.88
C GLN A 307 -6.87 29.24 10.76
N ARG A 308 -6.08 30.28 11.04
CA ARG A 308 -6.54 31.68 11.05
C ARG A 308 -6.30 32.39 9.72
N VAL A 309 -5.22 32.05 9.02
CA VAL A 309 -4.84 32.70 7.77
C VAL A 309 -5.65 32.12 6.61
N LYS A 310 -6.12 32.98 5.71
CA LYS A 310 -6.84 32.54 4.51
C LYS A 310 -5.85 31.97 3.49
N LEU A 311 -5.98 30.68 3.20
CA LEU A 311 -5.18 29.97 2.22
C LEU A 311 -5.99 29.66 0.96
N LEU A 312 -5.29 29.43 -0.15
CA LEU A 312 -5.93 28.98 -1.38
C LEU A 312 -6.38 27.53 -1.22
N ALA A 313 -7.51 27.18 -1.84
CA ALA A 313 -7.97 25.81 -1.86
C ALA A 313 -6.91 24.88 -2.51
N PRO A 314 -6.78 23.63 -2.03
CA PRO A 314 -5.91 22.66 -2.69
C PRO A 314 -6.40 22.40 -4.13
N PRO A 315 -5.50 22.15 -5.08
CA PRO A 315 -5.88 21.83 -6.45
C PRO A 315 -6.67 20.51 -6.50
N THR A 316 -7.62 20.42 -7.42
CA THR A 316 -8.49 19.25 -7.61
C THR A 316 -7.87 18.15 -8.47
N ASP A 317 -6.69 18.41 -9.04
CA ASP A 317 -5.96 17.52 -9.95
C ASP A 317 -5.42 16.26 -9.25
N CYS A 318 -5.43 16.24 -7.91
CA CYS A 318 -5.09 15.07 -7.10
C CYS A 318 -6.23 14.04 -7.01
N LEU A 319 -7.40 14.33 -7.57
CA LEU A 319 -8.56 13.43 -7.60
C LEU A 319 -8.83 12.98 -9.04
N SER A 320 -9.29 11.75 -9.21
CA SER A 320 -9.79 11.23 -10.49
C SER A 320 -11.23 10.74 -10.32
N PRO A 321 -12.23 11.55 -10.71
CA PRO A 321 -13.63 11.15 -10.66
C PRO A 321 -13.92 9.98 -11.62
N ILE A 322 -14.83 9.09 -11.22
CA ILE A 322 -15.24 7.94 -12.06
C ILE A 322 -16.01 8.41 -13.31
N GLU A 323 -16.72 9.54 -13.23
CA GLU A 323 -17.56 10.07 -14.32
C GLU A 323 -16.77 10.51 -15.57
N GLU A 324 -15.44 10.67 -15.48
CA GLU A 324 -14.60 11.10 -16.60
C GLU A 324 -14.10 9.93 -17.49
N MET A 325 -14.49 8.69 -17.18
CA MET A 325 -14.05 7.46 -17.86
C MET A 325 -14.98 6.99 -18.98
#